data_AF-A0AAN7ZGU9-F1
#
_entry.id   AF-A0AAN7ZGU9-F1
#
_cell.length_a   1.000
_cell.length_b   1.000
_cell.length_c   1.000
_cell.angle_alpha   90.00
_cell.angle_beta   90.00
_cell.angle_gamma   90.00
#
_symmetry.space_group_name_H-M   'P 1'
#
loop_
_entity.id
_entity.type
_entity.pdbx_description
1 polymer ?
#
loop_
_entity_poly.entity_id
_entity_poly.type
_entity_poly.pdbx_seq_one_letter_code
_entity_poly.pdbx_strand_id
1 'polypeptide(L)'
;MAVQLQSPIIPLNRFNNLEISKFEVGKTLKTLHSKPYHIRKITNAESEAVLEHLRKYFFRDEPLNLAVKLIESPDSRCIELEEYSLKSIKEGNSIMAVTPCGKIVGVCLNGLINGKDTEEEETEECNDPKFAKILEILEYCGKEGTNAVLHKYPDIGKVMFVKILSTDTEWRGMGIARELLEYTRYGLLLYL
;
A
#
# COMPACT_ATOMS: atom_id res chain seq x y z
N MET A 1 -11.55 -10.25 -3.33
CA MET A 1 -11.30 -11.47 -2.53
C MET A 1 -10.09 -11.22 -1.66
N ALA A 2 -10.28 -11.10 -0.34
CA ALA A 2 -9.20 -10.86 0.62
C ALA A 2 -8.39 -12.16 0.80
N VAL A 3 -7.06 -12.06 0.78
CA VAL A 3 -6.15 -13.18 1.05
C VAL A 3 -5.43 -12.87 2.35
N GLN A 4 -5.67 -13.71 3.36
CA GLN A 4 -4.90 -13.69 4.60
C GLN A 4 -3.54 -14.33 4.35
N LEU A 5 -2.49 -13.51 4.29
CA LEU A 5 -1.11 -14.00 4.27
C LEU A 5 -0.67 -14.27 5.72
N GLN A 6 -0.78 -15.53 6.16
CA GLN A 6 -0.02 -15.97 7.32
C GLN A 6 1.47 -15.89 6.96
N SER A 7 2.18 -14.97 7.60
CA SER A 7 3.64 -14.85 7.45
C SER A 7 4.33 -16.03 8.14
N PRO A 8 5.29 -16.74 7.51
CA PRO A 8 6.21 -17.55 8.27
C PRO A 8 7.19 -16.62 8.99
N ILE A 9 7.13 -16.61 10.32
CA ILE A 9 8.15 -15.97 11.17
C ILE A 9 9.42 -16.81 11.02
N ILE A 10 10.45 -16.29 10.37
CA ILE A 10 11.80 -16.86 10.39
C ILE A 10 12.64 -16.01 11.34
N PRO A 11 13.01 -16.52 12.54
CA PRO A 11 13.82 -15.77 13.49
C PRO A 11 15.26 -15.59 12.98
N LEU A 12 15.73 -14.34 13.00
CA LEU A 12 17.03 -13.91 12.44
C LEU A 12 18.26 -14.45 13.21
N ASN A 13 18.09 -14.96 14.43
CA ASN A 13 19.22 -15.28 15.32
C ASN A 13 19.88 -16.65 15.10
N ARG A 14 19.65 -17.31 13.95
CA ARG A 14 20.24 -18.64 13.64
C ARG A 14 21.19 -18.66 12.44
N PHE A 15 21.73 -17.52 12.02
CA PHE A 15 22.61 -17.45 10.83
C PHE A 15 24.10 -17.25 11.09
N ASN A 16 24.56 -17.06 12.34
CA ASN A 16 26.00 -16.80 12.57
C ASN A 16 26.94 -18.02 12.36
N ASN A 17 26.41 -19.23 12.14
CA ASN A 17 27.24 -20.45 12.03
C ASN A 17 26.99 -21.28 10.75
N LEU A 18 26.50 -20.69 9.66
CA LEU A 18 26.43 -21.41 8.37
C LEU A 18 27.56 -20.92 7.46
N GLU A 19 28.64 -21.69 7.41
CA GLU A 19 29.66 -21.58 6.38
C GLU A 19 29.00 -21.62 5.01
N ILE A 20 29.16 -20.54 4.24
CA ILE A 20 28.73 -20.46 2.84
C ILE A 20 29.70 -21.32 2.02
N SER A 21 29.48 -22.63 2.03
CA SER A 21 30.05 -23.52 1.04
C SER A 21 28.95 -24.45 0.54
N LYS A 22 28.74 -24.43 -0.79
CA LYS A 22 27.75 -25.19 -1.58
C LYS A 22 26.37 -24.54 -1.72
N PHE A 23 26.32 -23.46 -2.50
CA PHE A 23 25.21 -23.32 -3.46
C PHE A 23 25.76 -23.62 -4.85
N GLU A 24 25.43 -24.81 -5.36
CA GLU A 24 25.84 -25.27 -6.67
C GLU A 24 25.26 -24.40 -7.78
N VAL A 25 26.17 -23.93 -8.63
CA VAL A 25 25.91 -23.40 -9.98
C VAL A 25 25.23 -24.52 -10.77
N GLY A 26 23.90 -24.47 -10.91
CA GLY A 26 23.21 -25.61 -11.53
C GLY A 26 21.70 -25.57 -11.60
N LYS A 27 21.07 -24.39 -11.73
CA LYS A 27 19.73 -24.31 -12.34
C LYS A 27 19.77 -23.25 -13.42
N THR A 28 19.81 -23.73 -14.65
CA THR A 28 19.63 -22.98 -15.89
C THR A 28 18.62 -21.86 -15.65
N LEU A 29 19.08 -20.61 -15.78
CA LEU A 29 18.23 -19.43 -15.83
C LEU A 29 17.14 -19.73 -16.87
N LYS A 30 15.94 -20.09 -16.39
CA LYS A 30 14.74 -19.89 -17.18
C LYS A 30 14.84 -18.44 -17.61
N THR A 31 14.88 -18.23 -18.92
CA THR A 31 14.91 -16.93 -19.58
C THR A 31 14.36 -15.85 -18.66
N LEU A 32 15.21 -14.91 -18.24
CA LEU A 32 14.78 -13.73 -17.49
C LEU A 32 13.90 -12.93 -18.44
N HIS A 33 12.65 -13.35 -18.60
CA HIS A 33 11.64 -12.55 -19.25
C HIS A 33 11.60 -11.28 -18.43
N SER A 34 12.07 -10.19 -19.04
CA SER A 34 11.88 -8.85 -18.51
C SER A 34 10.43 -8.76 -18.08
N LYS A 35 10.20 -8.43 -16.81
CA LYS A 35 8.84 -8.34 -16.28
C LYS A 35 8.05 -7.38 -17.17
N PRO A 36 6.77 -7.66 -17.45
CA PRO A 36 5.95 -6.79 -18.31
C PRO A 36 5.56 -5.48 -17.62
N TYR A 37 6.14 -5.17 -16.45
CA TYR A 37 5.98 -3.96 -15.68
C TYR A 37 7.25 -3.69 -14.86
N HIS A 38 7.38 -2.45 -14.36
CA HIS A 38 8.37 -2.03 -13.38
C HIS A 38 7.68 -1.30 -12.23
N ILE A 39 8.30 -1.30 -11.05
CA ILE A 39 7.81 -0.58 -9.87
C ILE A 39 8.61 0.71 -9.70
N ARG A 40 7.92 1.81 -9.39
CA ARG A 40 8.54 3.10 -9.04
C ARG A 40 7.66 3.95 -8.15
N LYS A 41 8.22 5.02 -7.61
CA LYS A 41 7.46 6.04 -6.86
C LYS A 41 6.44 6.73 -7.76
N ILE A 42 5.29 7.04 -7.16
CA ILE A 42 4.26 7.89 -7.73
C ILE A 42 4.70 9.34 -7.54
N THR A 43 4.50 10.18 -8.55
CA THR A 43 4.71 11.62 -8.50
C THR A 43 3.37 12.36 -8.47
N ASN A 44 3.37 13.61 -7.99
CA ASN A 44 2.16 14.43 -7.94
C ASN A 44 1.50 14.63 -9.32
N ALA A 45 2.28 14.62 -10.40
CA ALA A 45 1.78 14.71 -11.78
C ALA A 45 0.91 13.52 -12.20
N GLU A 46 0.98 12.40 -11.46
CA GLU A 46 0.31 11.14 -11.79
C GLU A 46 -0.97 10.93 -10.95
N SER A 47 -1.34 11.92 -10.13
CA SER A 47 -2.47 11.86 -9.22
C SER A 47 -3.77 11.44 -9.92
N GLU A 48 -4.08 12.04 -11.06
CA GLU A 48 -5.33 11.72 -11.79
C GLU A 48 -5.30 10.30 -12.37
N ALA A 49 -4.17 9.88 -12.97
CA ALA A 49 -4.04 8.53 -13.51
C ALA A 49 -4.16 7.45 -12.42
N VAL A 50 -3.67 7.75 -11.21
CA VAL A 50 -3.83 6.88 -10.03
C VAL A 50 -5.29 6.86 -9.57
N LEU A 51 -5.97 8.01 -9.53
CA LEU A 51 -7.40 8.06 -9.20
C LEU A 51 -8.25 7.27 -10.20
N GLU A 52 -7.98 7.38 -11.50
CA GLU A 52 -8.66 6.58 -12.52
C GLU A 52 -8.48 5.07 -12.27
N HIS A 53 -7.27 4.64 -11.91
CA HIS A 53 -7.01 3.25 -11.51
C HIS A 53 -7.84 2.85 -10.28
N LEU A 54 -7.89 3.69 -9.24
CA LEU A 54 -8.62 3.39 -8.01
C LEU A 54 -10.14 3.36 -8.20
N ARG A 55 -10.70 4.31 -8.96
CA ARG A 55 -12.13 4.31 -9.34
C ARG A 55 -12.50 2.99 -10.04
N LYS A 56 -11.63 2.49 -10.91
CA LYS A 56 -11.89 1.29 -11.70
C LYS A 56 -11.72 -0.02 -10.92
N TYR A 57 -10.71 -0.12 -10.06
CA TYR A 57 -10.29 -1.41 -9.48
C TYR A 57 -10.38 -1.52 -7.95
N PHE A 58 -10.60 -0.41 -7.24
CA PHE A 58 -10.55 -0.37 -5.78
C PHE A 58 -11.84 0.17 -5.16
N PHE A 59 -12.22 1.43 -5.40
CA PHE A 59 -13.23 2.13 -4.59
C PHE A 59 -14.56 1.40 -4.51
N ARG A 60 -15.04 0.84 -5.62
CA ARG A 60 -16.31 0.11 -5.62
C ARG A 60 -16.23 -1.26 -4.96
N ASP A 61 -15.08 -1.92 -5.01
CA ASP A 61 -14.92 -3.32 -4.61
C ASP A 61 -14.26 -3.47 -3.22
N GLU A 62 -13.88 -2.35 -2.59
CA GLU A 62 -13.31 -2.28 -1.24
C GLU A 62 -14.38 -2.63 -0.19
N PRO A 63 -14.08 -3.52 0.79
CA PRO A 63 -15.07 -4.02 1.74
C PRO A 63 -15.87 -2.98 2.53
N LEU A 64 -15.23 -1.94 3.07
CA LEU A 64 -15.92 -0.92 3.86
C LEU A 64 -16.82 -0.04 2.98
N ASN A 65 -16.33 0.36 1.81
CA ASN A 65 -17.09 1.08 0.80
C ASN A 65 -18.32 0.28 0.36
N LEU A 66 -18.17 -1.02 0.12
CA LEU A 66 -19.30 -1.92 -0.21
C LEU A 66 -20.30 -2.00 0.93
N ALA A 67 -19.84 -2.14 2.18
CA ALA A 67 -20.69 -2.32 3.36
C ALA A 67 -21.62 -1.12 3.58
N VAL A 68 -21.14 0.09 3.35
CA VAL A 68 -21.95 1.32 3.47
C VAL A 68 -22.60 1.75 2.16
N LYS A 69 -22.37 0.99 1.08
CA LYS A 69 -22.79 1.33 -0.30
C LYS A 69 -22.32 2.73 -0.68
N LEU A 70 -21.04 3.01 -0.49
CA LEU A 70 -20.47 4.34 -0.75
C LEU A 70 -20.53 4.68 -2.25
N ILE A 71 -20.14 3.73 -3.10
CA ILE A 71 -20.17 3.87 -4.57
C ILE A 71 -21.20 2.89 -5.13
N GLU A 72 -22.36 3.41 -5.54
CA GLU A 72 -23.52 2.58 -5.92
C GLU A 72 -23.60 2.30 -7.43
N SER A 73 -22.98 3.14 -8.25
CA SER A 73 -22.96 3.00 -9.71
C SER A 73 -21.57 3.30 -10.28
N PRO A 74 -21.25 2.87 -11.51
CA PRO A 74 -19.98 3.18 -12.16
C PRO A 74 -19.68 4.67 -12.30
N ASP A 75 -20.72 5.50 -12.37
CA ASP A 75 -20.61 6.96 -12.50
C ASP A 75 -20.67 7.70 -11.15
N SER A 76 -20.98 6.97 -10.07
CA SER A 76 -21.03 7.52 -8.71
C SER A 76 -19.60 7.74 -8.19
N ARG A 77 -19.40 8.88 -7.53
CA ARG A 77 -18.12 9.29 -6.94
C ARG A 77 -18.35 9.82 -5.55
N CYS A 78 -17.38 9.60 -4.67
CA CYS A 78 -17.27 10.25 -3.36
C CYS A 78 -16.00 11.10 -3.40
N ILE A 79 -16.15 12.42 -3.35
CA ILE A 79 -15.03 13.36 -3.54
C ILE A 79 -14.06 13.26 -2.36
N GLU A 80 -14.60 13.14 -1.16
CA GLU A 80 -13.83 13.03 0.08
C GLU A 80 -12.95 11.77 0.10
N LEU A 81 -13.45 10.64 -0.43
CA LEU A 81 -12.65 9.42 -0.60
C LEU A 81 -11.49 9.61 -1.59
N GLU A 82 -11.73 10.33 -2.68
CA GLU A 82 -10.70 10.63 -3.66
C GLU A 82 -9.65 11.58 -3.08
N GLU A 83 -10.07 12.63 -2.38
CA GLU A 83 -9.19 13.59 -1.69
C GLU A 83 -8.35 12.89 -0.62
N TYR A 84 -8.96 12.03 0.20
CA TYR A 84 -8.27 11.18 1.18
C TYR A 84 -7.18 10.34 0.51
N SER A 85 -7.49 9.73 -0.63
CA SER A 85 -6.52 8.92 -1.39
C SER A 85 -5.35 9.77 -1.92
N LEU A 86 -5.64 10.98 -2.42
CA LEU A 86 -4.63 11.90 -2.96
C LEU A 86 -3.65 12.43 -1.91
N LYS A 87 -4.05 12.57 -0.64
CA LYS A 87 -3.13 13.00 0.44
C LYS A 87 -1.90 12.11 0.51
N SER A 88 -2.09 10.79 0.41
CA SER A 88 -1.02 9.80 0.45
C SER A 88 -0.03 9.91 -0.73
N ILE A 89 -0.47 10.48 -1.86
CA ILE A 89 0.41 10.72 -3.00
C ILE A 89 1.32 11.92 -2.72
N LYS A 90 0.76 12.99 -2.13
CA LYS A 90 1.50 14.22 -1.76
C LYS A 90 2.62 13.96 -0.76
N GLU A 91 2.46 12.96 0.11
CA GLU A 91 3.49 12.51 1.07
C GLU A 91 4.72 11.88 0.39
N GLY A 92 4.66 11.52 -0.90
CA GLY A 92 5.81 11.09 -1.71
C GLY A 92 6.34 9.67 -1.41
N ASN A 93 5.63 8.90 -0.58
CA ASN A 93 6.00 7.53 -0.20
C ASN A 93 5.24 6.44 -0.96
N SER A 94 4.28 6.84 -1.80
CA SER A 94 3.44 5.93 -2.56
C SER A 94 4.15 5.41 -3.82
N ILE A 95 3.86 4.17 -4.20
CA ILE A 95 4.50 3.48 -5.33
C ILE A 95 3.46 2.85 -6.25
N MET A 96 3.86 2.59 -7.49
CA MET A 96 3.01 1.92 -8.48
C MET A 96 3.80 0.99 -9.38
N ALA A 97 3.09 0.00 -9.92
CA ALA A 97 3.55 -0.89 -10.97
C ALA A 97 3.02 -0.40 -12.31
N VAL A 98 3.92 -0.18 -13.27
CA VAL A 98 3.60 0.43 -14.57
C VAL A 98 4.23 -0.38 -15.70
N THR A 99 3.47 -0.58 -16.76
CA THR A 99 3.94 -1.22 -17.99
C THR A 99 4.89 -0.29 -18.79
N PRO A 100 5.66 -0.82 -19.75
CA PRO A 100 6.49 0.02 -20.63
C PRO A 100 5.71 1.08 -21.43
N CYS A 101 4.41 0.86 -21.68
CA CYS A 101 3.54 1.83 -22.37
C CYS A 101 2.87 2.83 -21.42
N GLY A 102 3.20 2.82 -20.12
CA GLY A 102 2.67 3.77 -19.15
C GLY A 102 1.36 3.36 -18.48
N LYS A 103 0.76 2.20 -18.82
CA LYS A 103 -0.44 1.69 -18.12
C LYS A 103 -0.10 1.33 -16.67
N ILE A 104 -0.83 1.91 -15.71
CA ILE A 104 -0.77 1.55 -14.29
C ILE A 104 -1.51 0.22 -14.07
N VAL A 105 -0.79 -0.78 -13.56
CA VAL A 105 -1.31 -2.14 -13.33
C VAL A 105 -1.44 -2.47 -11.84
N GLY A 106 -0.88 -1.63 -10.96
CA GLY A 106 -1.12 -1.69 -9.53
C GLY A 106 -0.57 -0.47 -8.82
N VAL A 107 -1.12 -0.16 -7.65
CA VAL A 107 -0.73 0.97 -6.81
C VAL A 107 -0.68 0.54 -5.35
N CYS A 108 0.27 1.11 -4.60
CA CYS A 108 0.39 0.98 -3.16
C CYS A 108 0.55 2.38 -2.58
N LEU A 109 -0.53 2.92 -2.04
CA LEU A 109 -0.52 4.23 -1.40
C LEU A 109 -0.11 4.07 0.06
N ASN A 110 0.91 4.82 0.46
CA ASN A 110 1.52 4.71 1.78
C ASN A 110 1.34 6.01 2.54
N GLY A 111 1.04 5.90 3.83
CA GLY A 111 1.04 7.00 4.79
C GLY A 111 2.26 6.92 5.71
N LEU A 112 2.70 8.06 6.24
CA LEU A 112 3.75 8.14 7.25
C LEU A 112 3.24 8.81 8.52
N ILE A 113 3.37 8.15 9.66
CA ILE A 113 3.04 8.70 10.99
C ILE A 113 4.34 8.89 11.76
N ASN A 114 4.57 10.07 12.31
CA ASN A 114 5.70 10.30 13.21
C ASN A 114 5.31 9.83 14.61
N GLY A 115 6.14 8.99 15.23
CA GLY A 115 5.85 8.42 16.55
C GLY A 115 5.86 9.44 17.71
N LYS A 116 6.22 10.69 17.42
CA LYS A 116 6.23 11.81 18.38
C LYS A 116 5.11 12.82 18.15
N ASP A 117 4.38 12.71 17.04
CA ASP A 117 3.28 13.63 16.75
C ASP A 117 2.06 13.13 17.53
N THR A 118 1.90 13.69 18.73
CA THR A 118 0.68 13.61 19.55
C THR A 118 -0.37 14.64 19.11
N GLU A 119 -0.10 15.41 18.07
CA GLU A 119 -0.98 16.49 17.63
C GLU A 119 -2.19 15.90 16.90
N GLU A 120 -3.35 16.36 17.34
CA GLU A 120 -4.65 16.14 16.72
C GLU A 120 -4.51 16.53 15.23
N GLU A 121 -4.42 15.53 14.34
CA GLU A 121 -4.55 15.79 12.91
C GLU A 121 -5.86 16.57 12.74
N GLU A 122 -5.80 17.73 12.07
CA GLU A 122 -6.99 18.50 11.73
C GLU A 122 -7.97 17.54 11.03
N THR A 123 -9.00 17.11 11.77
CA THR A 123 -10.08 16.30 11.21
C THR A 123 -10.73 17.14 10.13
N GLU A 124 -10.32 16.91 8.88
CA GLU A 124 -10.98 17.53 7.74
C GLU A 124 -12.45 17.13 7.78
N GLU A 125 -13.31 18.13 7.70
CA GLU A 125 -14.75 17.95 7.83
C GLU A 125 -15.26 17.08 6.67
N CYS A 126 -15.60 15.83 6.97
CA CYS A 126 -16.17 14.89 6.00
C CYS A 126 -17.68 15.06 5.94
N ASN A 127 -18.18 15.63 4.84
CA ASN A 127 -19.60 15.90 4.65
C ASN A 127 -20.39 14.65 4.24
N ASP A 128 -19.76 13.69 3.54
CA ASP A 128 -20.40 12.42 3.23
C ASP A 128 -20.56 11.54 4.49
N PRO A 129 -21.80 11.26 4.94
CA PRO A 129 -22.04 10.53 6.19
C PRO A 129 -21.72 9.04 6.10
N LYS A 130 -21.62 8.46 4.89
CA LYS A 130 -21.19 7.07 4.70
C LYS A 130 -19.68 6.99 4.81
N PHE A 131 -18.96 7.94 4.18
CA PHE A 131 -17.51 7.99 4.26
C PHE A 131 -17.01 8.38 5.65
N ALA A 132 -17.71 9.28 6.35
CA ALA A 132 -17.39 9.64 7.74
C ALA A 132 -17.33 8.42 8.67
N LYS A 133 -18.24 7.45 8.51
CA LYS A 133 -18.21 6.18 9.26
C LYS A 133 -16.99 5.32 8.94
N ILE A 134 -16.55 5.34 7.69
CA ILE A 134 -15.34 4.62 7.27
C ILE A 134 -14.11 5.30 7.89
N LEU A 135 -14.03 6.63 7.82
CA LEU A 135 -12.94 7.41 8.41
C LEU A 135 -12.81 7.14 9.91
N GLU A 136 -13.90 7.15 10.67
CA GLU A 136 -13.88 6.84 12.11
C GLU A 136 -13.20 5.47 12.40
N ILE A 137 -13.53 4.44 11.61
CA ILE A 137 -12.91 3.12 11.75
C ILE A 137 -11.42 3.16 11.39
N LEU A 138 -11.07 3.83 10.29
CA LEU A 138 -9.69 3.92 9.82
C LEU A 138 -8.80 4.69 10.80
N GLU A 139 -9.29 5.80 11.36
CA GLU A 139 -8.60 6.60 12.38
C GLU A 139 -8.38 5.80 13.65
N TYR A 140 -9.42 5.13 14.15
CA TYR A 140 -9.31 4.25 15.32
C TYR A 140 -8.26 3.14 15.08
N CYS A 141 -8.36 2.43 13.96
CA CYS A 141 -7.41 1.35 13.63
C CYS A 141 -5.98 1.87 13.43
N GLY A 142 -5.82 3.04 12.80
CA GLY A 142 -4.53 3.69 12.57
C GLY A 142 -3.86 4.07 13.90
N LYS A 143 -4.61 4.67 14.81
CA LYS A 143 -4.13 5.04 16.16
C LYS A 143 -3.74 3.82 16.97
N GLU A 144 -4.62 2.83 17.08
CA GLU A 144 -4.35 1.60 17.84
C GLU A 144 -3.18 0.80 17.24
N GLY A 145 -3.11 0.71 15.91
CA GLY A 145 -1.99 0.08 15.21
C GLY A 145 -0.66 0.79 15.48
N THR A 146 -0.66 2.12 15.42
CA THR A 146 0.53 2.95 15.74
C THR A 146 0.98 2.74 17.17
N ASN A 147 0.06 2.82 18.13
CA ASN A 147 0.35 2.60 19.55
C ASN A 147 0.94 1.21 19.80
N ALA A 148 0.38 0.17 19.17
CA ALA A 148 0.91 -1.19 19.28
C ALA A 148 2.34 -1.32 18.72
N VAL A 149 2.63 -0.66 17.59
CA VAL A 149 3.98 -0.67 17.01
C VAL A 149 4.97 0.10 17.89
N LEU A 150 4.62 1.30 18.35
CA LEU A 150 5.49 2.13 19.21
C LEU A 150 5.75 1.48 20.56
N HIS A 151 4.75 0.82 21.17
CA HIS A 151 4.98 0.05 22.39
C HIS A 151 5.98 -1.08 22.15
N LYS A 152 5.85 -1.82 21.04
CA LYS A 152 6.76 -2.92 20.73
C LYS A 152 8.16 -2.45 20.35
N TYR A 153 8.28 -1.29 19.73
CA TYR A 153 9.53 -0.72 19.24
C TYR A 153 9.62 0.76 19.65
N PRO A 154 9.97 1.06 20.92
CA PRO A 154 9.90 2.42 21.47
C PRO A 154 10.89 3.41 20.81
N ASP A 155 11.93 2.90 20.16
CA ASP A 155 12.99 3.72 19.56
C ASP A 155 12.68 4.15 18.12
N ILE A 156 11.55 3.73 17.53
CA ILE A 156 11.22 4.12 16.14
C ILE A 156 10.68 5.55 16.10
N GLY A 157 11.26 6.39 15.25
CA GLY A 157 10.81 7.77 15.08
C GLY A 157 9.61 7.92 14.15
N LYS A 158 9.40 6.96 13.22
CA LYS A 158 8.36 7.02 12.20
C LYS A 158 7.83 5.63 11.88
N VAL A 159 6.55 5.56 11.51
CA VAL A 159 5.86 4.33 11.11
C VAL A 159 5.22 4.56 9.75
N MET A 160 5.51 3.66 8.80
CA MET A 160 4.88 3.68 7.48
C MET A 160 3.70 2.69 7.45
N PHE A 161 2.55 3.15 6.99
CA PHE A 161 1.34 2.36 6.83
C PHE A 161 0.96 2.23 5.36
N VAL A 162 0.52 1.04 4.95
CA VAL A 162 -0.11 0.85 3.65
C VAL A 162 -1.57 1.25 3.77
N LYS A 163 -1.96 2.37 3.15
CA LYS A 163 -3.33 2.91 3.17
C LYS A 163 -4.19 2.22 2.11
N ILE A 164 -3.68 2.08 0.88
CA ILE A 164 -4.40 1.45 -0.23
C ILE A 164 -3.46 0.51 -0.99
N LEU A 165 -3.93 -0.69 -1.30
CA LEU A 165 -3.26 -1.64 -2.19
C LEU A 165 -4.25 -2.11 -3.26
N SER A 166 -3.98 -1.76 -4.51
CA SER A 166 -4.85 -2.10 -5.65
C SER A 166 -4.06 -2.71 -6.79
N THR A 167 -4.69 -3.63 -7.53
CA THR A 167 -4.12 -4.26 -8.73
C THR A 167 -5.21 -4.42 -9.77
N ASP A 168 -4.88 -4.07 -11.01
CA ASP A 168 -5.71 -4.26 -12.18
C ASP A 168 -6.14 -5.74 -12.27
N THR A 169 -7.44 -5.98 -12.45
CA THR A 169 -8.03 -7.32 -12.49
C THR A 169 -7.36 -8.24 -13.51
N GLU A 170 -6.94 -7.72 -14.67
CA GLU A 170 -6.27 -8.51 -15.73
C GLU A 170 -4.84 -8.91 -15.36
N TRP A 171 -4.26 -8.25 -14.36
CA TRP A 171 -2.87 -8.44 -13.92
C TRP A 171 -2.76 -9.17 -12.57
N ARG A 172 -3.91 -9.59 -12.01
CA ARG A 172 -3.95 -10.42 -10.80
C ARG A 172 -3.32 -11.79 -11.07
N GLY A 173 -2.84 -12.45 -10.01
CA GLY A 173 -2.12 -13.73 -10.12
C GLY A 173 -0.65 -13.60 -10.56
N MET A 174 -0.18 -12.41 -10.95
CA MET A 174 1.21 -12.14 -11.34
C MET A 174 2.11 -11.71 -10.17
N GLY A 175 1.60 -11.70 -8.93
CA GLY A 175 2.37 -11.33 -7.75
C GLY A 175 2.60 -9.83 -7.52
N ILE A 176 1.99 -8.94 -8.32
CA ILE A 176 2.19 -7.47 -8.25
C ILE A 176 1.96 -6.92 -6.84
N ALA A 177 0.85 -7.29 -6.20
CA ALA A 177 0.53 -6.83 -4.85
C ALA A 177 1.64 -7.20 -3.83
N ARG A 178 2.21 -8.40 -3.95
CA ARG A 178 3.33 -8.83 -3.11
C ARG A 178 4.58 -7.99 -3.39
N GLU A 179 4.90 -7.78 -4.66
CA GLU A 179 6.10 -7.01 -5.04
C GLU A 179 6.01 -5.54 -4.62
N LEU A 180 4.81 -4.94 -4.69
CA LEU A 180 4.57 -3.60 -4.15
C LEU A 180 4.83 -3.58 -2.65
N LEU A 181 4.30 -4.53 -1.88
CA LEU A 181 4.54 -4.61 -0.44
C LEU A 181 6.03 -4.84 -0.09
N GLU A 182 6.72 -5.69 -0.86
CA GLU A 182 8.17 -5.92 -0.70
C GLU A 182 8.97 -4.65 -1.01
N TYR A 183 8.60 -3.90 -2.05
CA TYR A 183 9.25 -2.63 -2.37
C TYR A 183 8.98 -1.58 -1.28
N THR A 184 7.76 -1.49 -0.76
CA THR A 184 7.44 -0.63 0.38
C THR A 184 8.30 -1.00 1.60
N ARG A 185 8.47 -2.29 1.87
CA ARG A 185 9.26 -2.77 3.03
C ARG A 185 10.76 -2.52 2.88
N TYR A 186 11.36 -2.79 1.73
CA TYR A 186 12.83 -2.78 1.59
C TYR A 186 13.36 -1.65 0.71
N GLY A 187 12.59 -1.21 -0.28
CA GLY A 187 12.99 -0.20 -1.26
C GLY A 187 12.87 1.23 -0.75
N LEU A 188 11.95 1.50 0.18
CA LEU A 188 11.76 2.84 0.77
C LEU A 188 12.63 3.09 2.01
N LEU A 189 13.05 2.03 2.73
CA LEU A 189 13.94 2.15 3.89
C LEU A 189 15.34 2.69 3.56
N LEU A 190 15.74 2.71 2.29
CA LEU A 190 17.01 3.32 1.87
C LEU A 190 16.96 4.85 1.85
N TYR A 191 15.77 5.45 1.98
CA TYR A 191 15.54 6.89 1.86
C TYR A 191 14.94 7.52 3.11
N LEU A 192 14.77 6.76 4.20
CA LEU A 192 14.29 7.20 5.50
C LEU A 192 15.40 7.03 6.54
#